data_AF-A0A1N7M6L6-F1
#
_entry.id   AF-A0A1N7M6L6-F1
#
_cell.length_a   1.000
_cell.length_b   1.000
_cell.length_c   1.000
_cell.angle_alpha   90.00
_cell.angle_beta   90.00
_cell.angle_gamma   90.00
#
_symmetry.space_group_name_H-M   'P 1'
#
loop_
_entity.id
_entity.type
_entity.pdbx_description
1 polymer ?
#
loop_
_entity_poly.entity_id
_entity_poly.type
_entity_poly.pdbx_seq_one_letter_code
_entity_poly.pdbx_strand_id
1 'polypeptide(L)'
;MERLVQELAWRDFFQNVWKEKGDDIFSDLKQPQENVESTGIPTAVLKGETGIQILDEAVKTLYETGYLHNHLRMYLASVCCNIAHCHWSEPAKWLYSNLLDGDLASNHLSWQWVAGSFSKKKYFANQDNLNKYFGGTQKNTFLDVEYDDFETLKTPDLLKETQHFNGRTSLDFIQNDKILNEKTLVFNYYNLDFAWHENETFQRILLLEPTFFEEFPVSEKCLDFALALSKNIPDLKIFVGEFSALNEIISTDNICYKEHPTNSHYAGTRENRTSLSNLEGNFPSFFNYWKKIKKELQNEFETK
;
A
#
# COMPACT_ATOMS: atom_id res chain seq x y z
N MET A 1 17.59 13.41 -10.95
CA MET A 1 17.50 13.26 -9.49
C MET A 1 16.19 13.84 -8.94
N GLU A 2 15.77 15.05 -9.33
CA GLU A 2 14.50 15.66 -8.86
C GLU A 2 13.26 14.77 -9.03
N ARG A 3 13.09 14.13 -10.20
CA ARG A 3 11.93 13.25 -10.44
C ARG A 3 11.88 12.06 -9.47
N LEU A 4 13.02 11.45 -9.16
CA LEU A 4 13.08 10.34 -8.18
C LEU A 4 12.68 10.82 -6.77
N VAL A 5 13.20 11.97 -6.35
CA VAL A 5 12.87 12.56 -5.04
C VAL A 5 11.38 12.93 -4.97
N GLN A 6 10.79 13.37 -6.08
CA GLN A 6 9.37 13.65 -6.16
C GLN A 6 8.50 12.39 -5.98
N GLU A 7 8.91 11.24 -6.54
CA GLU A 7 8.20 9.96 -6.30
C GLU A 7 8.33 9.51 -4.84
N LEU A 8 9.49 9.71 -4.19
CA LEU A 8 9.64 9.46 -2.75
C LEU A 8 8.75 10.39 -1.91
N ALA A 9 8.60 11.65 -2.32
CA ALA A 9 7.72 12.59 -1.67
C ALA A 9 6.23 12.21 -1.80
N TRP A 10 5.83 11.47 -2.84
CA TRP A 10 4.45 10.96 -2.96
C TRP A 10 4.13 9.94 -1.87
N ARG A 11 5.04 9.01 -1.60
CA ARG A 11 4.93 8.05 -0.49
C ARG A 11 4.77 8.80 0.83
N ASP A 12 5.64 9.76 1.10
CA ASP A 12 5.62 10.51 2.36
C ASP A 12 4.38 11.40 2.50
N PHE A 13 3.89 11.97 1.39
CA PHE A 13 2.61 12.68 1.38
C PHE A 13 1.45 11.77 1.79
N PHE A 14 1.34 10.57 1.22
CA PHE A 14 0.27 9.63 1.58
C PHE A 14 0.39 9.15 3.02
N GLN A 15 1.61 8.88 3.49
CA GLN A 15 1.89 8.55 4.88
C GLN A 15 1.49 9.68 5.85
N ASN A 16 1.75 10.95 5.48
CA ASN A 16 1.26 12.10 6.24
C ASN A 16 -0.27 12.18 6.23
N VAL A 17 -0.92 11.93 5.09
CA VAL A 17 -2.39 11.88 5.03
C VAL A 17 -2.94 10.81 5.97
N TRP A 18 -2.34 9.62 6.00
CA TRP A 18 -2.76 8.55 6.92
C TRP A 18 -2.58 8.94 8.39
N LYS A 19 -1.44 9.56 8.73
CA LYS A 19 -1.20 10.07 10.09
C LYS A 19 -2.26 11.09 10.54
N GLU A 20 -2.66 11.99 9.65
CA GLU A 20 -3.65 13.05 9.94
C GLU A 20 -5.11 12.57 9.91
N LYS A 21 -5.41 11.52 9.15
CA LYS A 21 -6.77 11.03 8.91
C LYS A 21 -7.10 9.73 9.62
N GLY A 22 -6.09 9.01 10.11
CA GLY A 22 -6.27 7.69 10.69
C GLY A 22 -7.00 6.77 9.71
N ASP A 23 -7.93 5.99 10.24
CA ASP A 23 -8.63 4.94 9.50
C ASP A 23 -9.67 5.47 8.50
N ASP A 24 -9.91 6.79 8.46
CA ASP A 24 -10.76 7.40 7.43
C ASP A 24 -10.22 7.12 6.01
N ILE A 25 -8.92 6.82 5.85
CA ILE A 25 -8.33 6.43 4.57
C ILE A 25 -8.88 5.11 4.01
N PHE A 26 -9.55 4.30 4.83
CA PHE A 26 -10.19 3.05 4.40
C PHE A 26 -11.62 3.26 3.88
N SER A 27 -12.08 4.52 3.86
CA SER A 27 -13.34 4.97 3.30
C SER A 27 -13.12 6.07 2.25
N ASP A 28 -14.19 6.52 1.60
CA ASP A 28 -14.15 7.63 0.64
C ASP A 28 -13.75 8.95 1.30
N LEU A 29 -12.46 9.31 1.19
CA LEU A 29 -11.86 10.29 2.10
C LEU A 29 -12.30 11.74 1.84
N LYS A 30 -12.54 12.15 0.58
CA LYS A 30 -12.97 13.54 0.27
C LYS A 30 -14.41 13.64 -0.16
N GLN A 31 -14.86 12.71 -0.99
CA GLN A 31 -16.25 12.62 -1.43
C GLN A 31 -16.60 11.18 -1.81
N PRO A 32 -17.89 10.80 -1.77
CA PRO A 32 -18.31 9.48 -2.21
C PRO A 32 -17.85 9.16 -3.64
N GLN A 33 -17.45 7.92 -3.88
CA GLN A 33 -17.20 7.43 -5.23
C GLN A 33 -18.51 7.44 -6.03
N GLU A 34 -18.49 8.09 -7.19
CA GLU A 34 -19.66 8.20 -8.05
C GLU A 34 -19.86 6.94 -8.92
N ASN A 35 -21.13 6.58 -9.17
CA ASN A 35 -21.55 5.49 -10.04
C ASN A 35 -20.99 4.13 -9.60
N VAL A 36 -21.14 3.79 -8.32
CA VAL A 36 -20.81 2.46 -7.79
C VAL A 36 -22.01 1.52 -7.99
N GLU A 37 -21.82 0.44 -8.74
CA GLU A 37 -22.80 -0.62 -9.01
C GLU A 37 -22.51 -1.92 -8.24
N SER A 38 -21.25 -2.14 -7.85
CA SER A 38 -20.82 -3.31 -7.08
C SER A 38 -19.76 -2.95 -6.04
N THR A 39 -19.72 -3.67 -4.92
CA THR A 39 -18.66 -3.58 -3.90
C THR A 39 -17.61 -4.67 -4.04
N GLY A 40 -17.72 -5.53 -5.05
CA GLY A 40 -16.73 -6.56 -5.38
C GLY A 40 -15.63 -6.05 -6.32
N ILE A 41 -14.81 -6.97 -6.80
CA ILE A 41 -13.84 -6.78 -7.89
C ILE A 41 -14.29 -7.64 -9.09
N PRO A 42 -14.13 -7.18 -10.35
CA PRO A 42 -14.45 -8.00 -11.51
C PRO A 42 -13.65 -9.30 -11.55
N THR A 43 -14.34 -10.43 -11.74
CA THR A 43 -13.70 -11.75 -11.80
C THR A 43 -12.70 -11.85 -12.94
N ALA A 44 -12.97 -11.18 -14.07
CA ALA A 44 -12.03 -11.08 -15.19
C ALA A 44 -10.71 -10.38 -14.80
N VAL A 45 -10.75 -9.34 -13.96
CA VAL A 45 -9.52 -8.69 -13.47
C VAL A 45 -8.75 -9.63 -12.55
N LEU A 46 -9.42 -10.32 -11.63
CA LEU A 46 -8.78 -11.29 -10.74
C LEU A 46 -8.08 -12.43 -11.50
N LYS A 47 -8.63 -12.85 -12.64
CA LYS A 47 -8.07 -13.94 -13.44
C LYS A 47 -7.04 -13.48 -14.48
N GLY A 48 -6.91 -12.18 -14.74
CA GLY A 48 -6.14 -11.69 -15.88
C GLY A 48 -6.79 -12.07 -17.22
N GLU A 49 -8.12 -11.93 -17.30
CA GLU A 49 -8.96 -12.28 -18.45
C GLU A 49 -9.84 -11.09 -18.88
N THR A 50 -9.30 -9.88 -18.77
CA THR A 50 -9.99 -8.64 -19.18
C THR A 50 -10.16 -8.54 -20.69
N GLY A 51 -9.39 -9.31 -21.47
CA GLY A 51 -9.34 -9.18 -22.92
C GLY A 51 -8.40 -8.06 -23.39
N ILE A 52 -7.68 -7.42 -22.45
CA ILE A 52 -6.65 -6.44 -22.72
C ILE A 52 -5.29 -7.07 -22.38
N GLN A 53 -4.56 -7.45 -23.42
CA GLN A 53 -3.38 -8.32 -23.31
C GLN A 53 -2.34 -7.81 -22.31
N ILE A 54 -2.11 -6.49 -22.29
CA ILE A 54 -1.16 -5.87 -21.36
C ILE A 54 -1.64 -5.96 -19.91
N LEU A 55 -2.93 -5.78 -19.65
CA LEU A 55 -3.48 -5.87 -18.29
C LEU A 55 -3.54 -7.32 -17.81
N ASP A 56 -3.86 -8.23 -18.72
CA ASP A 56 -3.92 -9.67 -18.46
C ASP A 56 -2.53 -10.21 -18.07
N GLU A 57 -1.49 -9.84 -18.83
CA GLU A 57 -0.10 -10.16 -18.48
C GLU A 57 0.37 -9.44 -17.20
N ALA A 58 -0.13 -8.23 -16.95
CA ALA A 58 0.18 -7.48 -15.73
C ALA A 58 -0.35 -8.18 -14.47
N VAL A 59 -1.56 -8.73 -14.50
CA VAL A 59 -2.14 -9.53 -13.40
C VAL A 59 -1.32 -10.80 -13.18
N LYS A 60 -0.94 -11.49 -14.26
CA LYS A 60 -0.07 -12.66 -14.17
C LYS A 60 1.30 -12.31 -13.56
N THR A 61 1.92 -11.23 -14.01
CA THR A 61 3.19 -10.73 -13.47
C THR A 61 3.08 -10.38 -11.99
N LEU A 62 1.98 -9.76 -11.56
CA LEU A 62 1.70 -9.49 -10.15
C LEU A 62 1.69 -10.79 -9.34
N TYR A 63 0.95 -11.81 -9.79
CA TYR A 63 0.90 -13.10 -9.09
C TYR A 63 2.19 -13.89 -9.14
N GLU A 64 3.03 -13.72 -10.16
CA GLU A 64 4.32 -14.40 -10.28
C GLU A 64 5.41 -13.71 -9.46
N THR A 65 5.47 -12.38 -9.50
CA THR A 65 6.61 -11.61 -8.95
C THR A 65 6.28 -10.85 -7.67
N GLY A 66 5.02 -10.54 -7.43
CA GLY A 66 4.58 -9.63 -6.37
C GLY A 66 4.92 -8.16 -6.63
N TYR A 67 5.26 -7.82 -7.87
CA TYR A 67 5.55 -6.45 -8.29
C TYR A 67 4.65 -6.04 -9.46
N LEU A 68 4.28 -4.75 -9.48
CA LEU A 68 3.56 -4.16 -10.59
C LEU A 68 3.98 -2.71 -10.83
N HIS A 69 4.20 -2.33 -12.09
CA HIS A 69 4.53 -0.95 -12.45
C HIS A 69 3.37 0.01 -12.10
N ASN A 70 3.67 1.20 -11.57
CA ASN A 70 2.66 2.14 -11.07
C ASN A 70 1.54 2.46 -12.09
N HIS A 71 1.88 2.72 -13.36
CA HIS A 71 0.86 2.95 -14.40
C HIS A 71 -0.09 1.75 -14.57
N LEU A 72 0.39 0.50 -14.49
CA LEU A 72 -0.48 -0.67 -14.60
C LEU A 72 -1.40 -0.79 -13.38
N ARG A 73 -0.94 -0.42 -12.18
CA ARG A 73 -1.79 -0.31 -10.99
C ARG A 73 -2.94 0.68 -11.24
N MET A 74 -2.61 1.87 -11.77
CA MET A 74 -3.61 2.89 -12.12
C MET A 74 -4.58 2.42 -13.21
N TYR A 75 -4.11 1.63 -14.19
CA TYR A 75 -4.95 1.16 -15.28
C TYR A 75 -5.93 0.08 -14.82
N LEU A 76 -5.46 -0.87 -14.00
CA LEU A 76 -6.35 -1.84 -13.35
C LEU A 76 -7.36 -1.16 -12.45
N ALA A 77 -6.94 -0.13 -11.70
CA ALA A 77 -7.85 0.67 -10.89
C ALA A 77 -8.91 1.40 -11.73
N SER A 78 -8.51 1.95 -12.87
CA SER A 78 -9.43 2.58 -13.82
C SER A 78 -10.45 1.60 -14.37
N VAL A 79 -10.01 0.40 -14.78
CA VAL A 79 -10.89 -0.67 -15.27
C VAL A 79 -11.89 -1.11 -14.19
N CYS A 80 -11.45 -1.31 -12.95
CA CYS A 80 -12.34 -1.71 -11.87
C CYS A 80 -13.34 -0.60 -11.50
N CYS A 81 -12.84 0.60 -11.22
CA CYS A 81 -13.66 1.66 -10.62
C CYS A 81 -14.49 2.43 -11.64
N ASN A 82 -13.90 2.73 -12.80
CA ASN A 82 -14.45 3.71 -13.73
C ASN A 82 -15.05 3.07 -14.98
N ILE A 83 -14.70 1.81 -15.31
CA ILE A 83 -15.30 1.04 -16.41
C ILE A 83 -16.29 -0.01 -15.88
N ALA A 84 -15.92 -0.73 -14.83
CA ALA A 84 -16.76 -1.77 -14.22
C ALA A 84 -17.62 -1.27 -13.05
N HIS A 85 -17.54 0.02 -12.71
CA HIS A 85 -18.33 0.64 -11.66
C HIS A 85 -18.25 -0.06 -10.29
N CYS A 86 -17.10 -0.69 -9.99
CA CYS A 86 -16.84 -1.31 -8.71
C CYS A 86 -16.32 -0.28 -7.70
N HIS A 87 -16.68 -0.42 -6.43
CA HIS A 87 -16.09 0.38 -5.36
C HIS A 87 -14.58 0.09 -5.24
N TRP A 88 -13.77 1.11 -5.00
CA TRP A 88 -12.31 1.00 -5.02
C TRP A 88 -11.74 0.09 -3.91
N SER A 89 -12.45 -0.08 -2.79
CA SER A 89 -11.91 -0.73 -1.59
C SER A 89 -11.54 -2.20 -1.79
N GLU A 90 -12.42 -2.98 -2.41
CA GLU A 90 -12.19 -4.41 -2.63
C GLU A 90 -11.04 -4.71 -3.61
N PRO A 91 -10.96 -4.08 -4.80
CA PRO A 91 -9.83 -4.28 -5.67
C PRO A 91 -8.53 -3.67 -5.10
N ALA A 92 -8.61 -2.64 -4.24
CA ALA A 92 -7.44 -2.14 -3.50
C ALA A 92 -6.89 -3.17 -2.51
N LYS A 93 -7.75 -3.89 -1.79
CA LYS A 93 -7.34 -5.01 -0.90
C LYS A 93 -6.67 -6.12 -1.69
N TRP A 94 -7.25 -6.52 -2.83
CA TRP A 94 -6.67 -7.52 -3.73
C TRP A 94 -5.25 -7.12 -4.16
N LEU A 95 -5.08 -5.89 -4.64
CA LEU A 95 -3.77 -5.44 -5.12
C LEU A 95 -2.76 -5.38 -3.98
N TYR A 96 -3.12 -4.78 -2.84
CA TYR A 96 -2.26 -4.71 -1.65
C TYR A 96 -1.79 -6.10 -1.21
N SER A 97 -2.70 -7.07 -1.18
CA SER A 97 -2.41 -8.44 -0.76
C SER A 97 -1.31 -9.11 -1.59
N ASN A 98 -1.14 -8.71 -2.85
CA ASN A 98 -0.20 -9.33 -3.77
C ASN A 98 1.08 -8.52 -3.99
N LEU A 99 1.25 -7.35 -3.35
CA LEU A 99 2.40 -6.48 -3.56
C LEU A 99 3.47 -6.66 -2.48
N LEU A 100 4.70 -6.94 -2.90
CA LEU A 100 5.88 -6.95 -2.01
C LEU A 100 6.18 -5.57 -1.44
N ASP A 101 5.86 -4.51 -2.21
CA ASP A 101 5.98 -3.11 -1.82
C ASP A 101 4.66 -2.50 -1.32
N GLY A 102 3.72 -3.37 -0.90
CA GLY A 102 2.40 -2.97 -0.44
C GLY A 102 2.46 -2.01 0.75
N ASP A 103 1.91 -0.82 0.54
CA ASP A 103 1.76 0.22 1.56
C ASP A 103 0.30 0.67 1.60
N LEU A 104 -0.36 0.55 2.76
CA LEU A 104 -1.81 0.81 2.88
C LEU A 104 -2.16 2.23 2.45
N ALA A 105 -1.42 3.25 2.94
CA ALA A 105 -1.68 4.64 2.56
C ALA A 105 -1.49 4.87 1.06
N SER A 106 -0.35 4.48 0.50
CA SER A 106 -0.03 4.70 -0.91
C SER A 106 -0.99 3.97 -1.82
N ASN A 107 -1.35 2.72 -1.49
CA ASN A 107 -2.32 1.93 -2.24
C ASN A 107 -3.72 2.53 -2.17
N HIS A 108 -4.30 2.65 -0.97
CA HIS A 108 -5.70 3.06 -0.80
C HIS A 108 -5.95 4.47 -1.36
N LEU A 109 -5.05 5.42 -1.09
CA LEU A 109 -5.22 6.80 -1.55
C LEU A 109 -5.00 6.93 -3.07
N SER A 110 -4.19 6.07 -3.67
CA SER A 110 -4.02 6.02 -5.13
C SER A 110 -5.24 5.41 -5.83
N TRP A 111 -5.85 4.36 -5.25
CA TRP A 111 -7.12 3.81 -5.72
C TRP A 111 -8.25 4.85 -5.66
N GLN A 112 -8.36 5.56 -4.54
CA GLN A 112 -9.32 6.67 -4.41
C GLN A 112 -9.02 7.84 -5.35
N TRP A 113 -7.74 8.11 -5.65
CA TRP A 113 -7.37 9.16 -6.61
C TRP A 113 -7.85 8.81 -8.02
N VAL A 114 -7.70 7.55 -8.44
CA VAL A 114 -8.17 7.04 -9.74
C VAL A 114 -9.69 7.01 -9.81
N ALA A 115 -10.35 6.56 -8.75
CA ALA A 115 -11.81 6.49 -8.63
C ALA A 115 -12.48 7.87 -8.49
N GLY A 116 -11.71 8.92 -8.19
CA GLY A 116 -12.23 10.27 -7.98
C GLY A 116 -12.87 10.49 -6.60
N SER A 117 -12.60 9.66 -5.59
CA SER A 117 -13.01 9.89 -4.20
C SER A 117 -11.95 10.61 -3.35
N PHE A 118 -10.72 10.74 -3.86
CA PHE A 118 -9.63 11.57 -3.27
C PHE A 118 -9.19 12.74 -4.17
N SER A 119 -9.75 12.83 -5.38
CA SER A 119 -9.43 13.84 -6.40
C SER A 119 -10.71 14.37 -7.05
N LYS A 120 -10.69 15.54 -7.71
CA LYS A 120 -11.91 16.10 -8.33
C LYS A 120 -12.34 15.41 -9.63
N LYS A 121 -11.48 14.59 -10.25
CA LYS A 121 -11.70 14.02 -11.57
C LYS A 121 -11.28 12.56 -11.59
N LYS A 122 -12.09 11.71 -12.22
CA LYS A 122 -11.75 10.30 -12.46
C LYS A 122 -10.58 10.18 -13.43
N TYR A 123 -9.83 9.10 -13.29
CA TYR A 123 -8.76 8.75 -14.22
C TYR A 123 -9.19 7.59 -15.14
N PHE A 124 -9.09 7.80 -16.45
CA PHE A 124 -9.38 6.79 -17.46
C PHE A 124 -8.10 6.30 -18.15
N ALA A 125 -7.86 4.99 -18.08
CA ALA A 125 -6.87 4.32 -18.91
C ALA A 125 -7.38 4.20 -20.34
N ASN A 126 -6.52 4.41 -21.33
CA ASN A 126 -6.88 4.27 -22.74
C ASN A 126 -5.93 3.29 -23.45
N GLN A 127 -6.42 2.64 -24.50
CA GLN A 127 -5.65 1.61 -25.22
C GLN A 127 -4.33 2.16 -25.79
N ASP A 128 -4.32 3.41 -26.24
CA ASP A 128 -3.13 4.05 -26.81
C ASP A 128 -2.00 4.25 -25.81
N ASN A 129 -2.30 4.61 -24.55
CA ASN A 129 -1.28 4.72 -23.51
C ASN A 129 -0.74 3.34 -23.12
N LEU A 130 -1.60 2.32 -23.05
CA LEU A 130 -1.14 0.94 -22.85
C LEU A 130 -0.14 0.56 -23.95
N ASN A 131 -0.52 0.75 -25.21
CA ASN A 131 0.33 0.47 -26.36
C ASN A 131 1.65 1.25 -26.30
N LYS A 132 1.58 2.57 -26.07
CA LYS A 132 2.74 3.48 -26.05
C LYS A 132 3.74 3.15 -24.96
N TYR A 133 3.29 2.90 -23.73
CA TYR A 133 4.19 2.75 -22.57
C TYR A 133 4.61 1.31 -22.32
N PHE A 134 3.88 0.32 -22.85
CA PHE A 134 4.14 -1.11 -22.61
C PHE A 134 4.38 -1.90 -23.90
N GLY A 135 4.57 -1.22 -25.04
CA GLY A 135 4.98 -1.86 -26.30
C GLY A 135 3.90 -2.70 -26.98
N GLY A 136 2.62 -2.44 -26.69
CA GLY A 136 1.49 -3.12 -27.31
C GLY A 136 1.05 -2.50 -28.64
N THR A 137 0.23 -3.24 -29.37
CA THR A 137 -0.42 -2.78 -30.61
C THR A 137 -1.90 -3.16 -30.68
N GLN A 138 -2.50 -3.55 -29.54
CA GLN A 138 -3.86 -4.04 -29.50
C GLN A 138 -4.85 -2.90 -29.81
N LYS A 139 -5.91 -3.23 -30.55
CA LYS A 139 -6.97 -2.33 -31.01
C LYS A 139 -8.34 -3.01 -30.88
N ASN A 140 -9.41 -2.24 -31.00
CA ASN A 140 -10.80 -2.67 -30.87
C ASN A 140 -11.11 -3.29 -29.49
N THR A 141 -10.50 -2.75 -28.43
CA THR A 141 -10.83 -3.12 -27.04
C THR A 141 -11.85 -2.14 -26.47
N PHE A 142 -12.42 -2.43 -25.30
CA PHE A 142 -13.31 -1.48 -24.63
C PHE A 142 -12.58 -0.21 -24.11
N LEU A 143 -11.24 -0.18 -24.14
CA LEU A 143 -10.44 1.02 -23.85
C LEU A 143 -9.97 1.75 -25.12
N ASP A 144 -10.27 1.23 -26.31
CA ASP A 144 -9.93 1.83 -27.61
C ASP A 144 -11.09 2.72 -28.08
N VAL A 145 -11.40 3.72 -27.25
CA VAL A 145 -12.44 4.73 -27.47
C VAL A 145 -11.86 6.12 -27.27
N GLU A 146 -12.55 7.14 -27.77
CA GLU A 146 -12.16 8.53 -27.53
C GLU A 146 -12.37 8.91 -26.06
N TYR A 147 -11.57 9.86 -25.56
CA TYR A 147 -11.59 10.20 -24.13
C TYR A 147 -12.95 10.72 -23.64
N ASP A 148 -13.67 11.44 -24.50
CA ASP A 148 -14.98 12.02 -24.17
C ASP A 148 -16.08 10.95 -24.08
N ASP A 149 -15.86 9.75 -24.63
CA ASP A 149 -16.85 8.66 -24.63
C ASP A 149 -16.82 7.84 -23.33
N PHE A 150 -15.74 7.89 -22.55
CA PHE A 150 -15.58 7.07 -21.34
C PHE A 150 -16.67 7.30 -20.29
N GLU A 151 -17.16 8.52 -20.12
CA GLU A 151 -18.20 8.82 -19.11
C GLU A 151 -19.55 8.14 -19.42
N THR A 152 -19.78 7.75 -20.68
CA THR A 152 -21.03 7.11 -21.14
C THR A 152 -20.83 5.67 -21.58
N LEU A 153 -19.60 5.15 -21.46
CA LEU A 153 -19.27 3.78 -21.84
C LEU A 153 -20.03 2.80 -20.95
N LYS A 154 -20.72 1.84 -21.57
CA LYS A 154 -21.39 0.77 -20.83
C LYS A 154 -20.37 -0.23 -20.31
N THR A 155 -20.58 -0.75 -19.11
CA THR A 155 -19.80 -1.86 -18.55
C THR A 155 -19.79 -3.05 -19.52
N PRO A 156 -18.61 -3.47 -20.04
CA PRO A 156 -18.44 -4.68 -20.83
C PRO A 156 -18.96 -5.92 -20.10
N ASP A 157 -19.60 -6.85 -20.81
CA ASP A 157 -20.23 -8.03 -20.18
C ASP A 157 -19.24 -8.87 -19.36
N LEU A 158 -17.99 -8.98 -19.81
CA LEU A 158 -16.92 -9.71 -19.11
C LEU A 158 -16.54 -9.10 -17.76
N LEU A 159 -16.86 -7.83 -17.51
CA LEU A 159 -16.56 -7.13 -16.25
C LEU A 159 -17.74 -7.12 -15.27
N LYS A 160 -18.93 -7.60 -15.68
CA LYS A 160 -20.15 -7.55 -14.85
C LYS A 160 -20.13 -8.56 -13.71
N GLU A 161 -19.51 -9.72 -13.92
CA GLU A 161 -19.35 -10.71 -12.87
C GLU A 161 -18.32 -10.19 -11.86
N THR A 162 -18.75 -9.99 -10.61
CA THR A 162 -17.91 -9.48 -9.53
C THR A 162 -17.96 -10.42 -8.34
N GLN A 163 -16.87 -10.46 -7.57
CA GLN A 163 -16.77 -11.22 -6.33
C GLN A 163 -15.99 -10.46 -5.27
N HIS A 164 -16.15 -10.86 -4.02
CA HIS A 164 -15.30 -10.39 -2.93
C HIS A 164 -13.96 -11.14 -2.93
N PHE A 165 -12.88 -10.41 -2.68
CA PHE A 165 -11.54 -10.94 -2.59
C PHE A 165 -11.36 -11.68 -1.26
N ASN A 166 -11.12 -12.98 -1.33
CA ASN A 166 -10.97 -13.86 -0.17
C ASN A 166 -9.49 -14.13 0.15
N GLY A 167 -8.68 -13.08 0.25
CA GLY A 167 -7.28 -13.18 0.68
C GLY A 167 -7.15 -13.60 2.14
N ARG A 168 -6.14 -14.41 2.45
CA ARG A 168 -5.82 -14.82 3.83
C ARG A 168 -4.31 -14.92 4.00
N THR A 169 -3.83 -14.42 5.13
CA THR A 169 -2.45 -14.65 5.58
C THR A 169 -2.49 -15.83 6.57
N SER A 170 -1.64 -16.83 6.40
CA SER A 170 -1.40 -17.83 7.44
C SER A 170 -0.09 -17.51 8.16
N LEU A 171 -0.11 -17.53 9.48
CA LEU A 171 1.09 -17.38 10.33
C LEU A 171 1.43 -18.70 11.05
N ASP A 172 0.67 -19.77 10.81
CA ASP A 172 0.71 -21.02 11.60
C ASP A 172 2.05 -21.77 11.47
N PHE A 173 2.79 -21.51 10.39
CA PHE A 173 4.10 -22.10 10.15
C PHE A 173 5.23 -21.41 10.91
N ILE A 174 4.97 -20.23 11.49
CA ILE A 174 5.95 -19.43 12.21
C ILE A 174 5.93 -19.84 13.69
N GLN A 175 7.09 -20.23 14.21
CA GLN A 175 7.24 -20.55 15.63
C GLN A 175 7.74 -19.33 16.41
N ASN A 176 7.15 -19.11 17.58
CA ASN A 176 7.59 -18.03 18.46
C ASN A 176 8.94 -18.33 19.08
N ASP A 177 9.83 -17.35 19.02
CA ASP A 177 11.10 -17.37 19.73
C ASP A 177 10.90 -17.12 21.23
N LYS A 178 11.90 -17.53 22.02
CA LYS A 178 11.92 -17.21 23.45
C LYS A 178 12.20 -15.73 23.69
N ILE A 179 11.20 -15.05 24.25
CA ILE A 179 11.24 -13.63 24.62
C ILE A 179 11.61 -13.48 26.10
N LEU A 180 12.46 -12.50 26.43
CA LEU A 180 12.84 -12.13 27.79
C LEU A 180 12.36 -10.71 28.10
N ASN A 181 12.21 -10.39 29.38
CA ASN A 181 11.87 -9.03 29.83
C ASN A 181 13.14 -8.15 29.88
N GLU A 182 13.59 -7.70 28.72
CA GLU A 182 14.79 -6.87 28.54
C GLU A 182 14.46 -5.65 27.68
N LYS A 183 15.36 -4.66 27.62
CA LYS A 183 15.23 -3.54 26.69
C LYS A 183 15.08 -4.07 25.26
N THR A 184 13.97 -3.72 24.64
CA THR A 184 13.50 -4.38 23.42
C THR A 184 13.09 -3.36 22.36
N LEU A 185 13.55 -3.59 21.14
CA LEU A 185 13.06 -2.94 19.93
C LEU A 185 11.98 -3.81 19.29
N VAL A 186 10.79 -3.26 19.13
CA VAL A 186 9.65 -3.93 18.47
C VAL A 186 9.54 -3.42 17.04
N PHE A 187 9.88 -4.31 16.12
CA PHE A 187 9.69 -4.20 14.67
C PHE A 187 8.31 -4.74 14.29
N ASN A 188 7.80 -4.31 13.15
CA ASN A 188 6.53 -4.80 12.60
C ASN A 188 6.64 -4.95 11.08
N TYR A 189 5.57 -5.39 10.44
CA TYR A 189 5.53 -5.64 8.99
C TYR A 189 5.91 -4.41 8.14
N TYR A 190 5.67 -3.19 8.63
CA TYR A 190 6.01 -1.93 7.95
C TYR A 190 7.38 -1.36 8.29
N ASN A 191 8.05 -1.93 9.27
CA ASN A 191 9.31 -1.41 9.76
C ASN A 191 10.30 -2.52 10.03
N LEU A 192 11.20 -2.70 9.07
CA LEU A 192 12.34 -3.62 9.09
C LEU A 192 13.65 -2.85 8.90
N ASP A 193 13.80 -1.70 9.57
CA ASP A 193 15.02 -0.87 9.48
C ASP A 193 16.19 -1.53 10.22
N PHE A 194 17.08 -2.17 9.46
CA PHE A 194 18.26 -2.86 9.98
C PHE A 194 19.28 -1.92 10.67
N ALA A 195 19.26 -0.62 10.36
CA ALA A 195 20.18 0.35 10.97
C ALA A 195 19.68 0.87 12.33
N TRP A 196 18.45 0.55 12.72
CA TRP A 196 17.84 1.06 13.96
C TRP A 196 18.55 0.50 15.20
N HIS A 197 19.25 1.39 15.93
CA HIS A 197 20.10 1.05 17.07
C HIS A 197 21.07 -0.11 16.78
N GLU A 198 21.68 -0.12 15.60
CA GLU A 198 22.58 -1.21 15.16
C GLU A 198 23.80 -1.40 16.10
N ASN A 199 24.25 -0.33 16.75
CA ASN A 199 25.43 -0.32 17.63
C ASN A 199 25.10 -0.43 19.12
N GLU A 200 23.83 -0.66 19.46
CA GLU A 200 23.36 -0.75 20.85
C GLU A 200 22.84 -2.15 21.19
N THR A 201 22.91 -2.51 22.47
CA THR A 201 22.45 -3.80 22.98
C THR A 201 20.96 -3.75 23.28
N PHE A 202 20.17 -4.31 22.37
CA PHE A 202 18.73 -4.51 22.53
C PHE A 202 18.34 -5.93 22.15
N GLN A 203 17.31 -6.47 22.81
CA GLN A 203 16.53 -7.55 22.24
C GLN A 203 15.73 -7.01 21.05
N ARG A 204 15.72 -7.72 19.92
CA ARG A 204 15.00 -7.28 18.71
C ARG A 204 13.90 -8.28 18.41
N ILE A 205 12.67 -7.79 18.25
CA ILE A 205 11.49 -8.63 18.01
C ILE A 205 10.76 -8.11 16.79
N LEU A 206 10.53 -8.99 15.81
CA LEU A 206 9.52 -8.79 14.80
C LEU A 206 8.18 -9.31 15.33
N LEU A 207 7.28 -8.37 15.60
CA LEU A 207 5.91 -8.64 16.02
C LEU A 207 5.01 -8.80 14.78
N LEU A 208 4.33 -9.93 14.70
CA LEU A 208 3.34 -10.24 13.68
C LEU A 208 1.99 -10.47 14.36
N GLU A 209 1.09 -9.50 14.25
CA GLU A 209 -0.23 -9.53 14.92
C GLU A 209 -1.27 -10.20 14.01
N PRO A 210 -1.87 -11.33 14.42
CA PRO A 210 -2.90 -12.01 13.62
C PRO A 210 -4.05 -11.08 13.19
N THR A 211 -4.56 -10.24 14.09
CA THR A 211 -5.66 -9.31 13.78
C THR A 211 -5.34 -8.35 12.64
N PHE A 212 -4.11 -7.82 12.60
CA PHE A 212 -3.64 -6.97 11.50
C PHE A 212 -3.69 -7.71 10.16
N PHE A 213 -3.27 -8.97 10.12
CA PHE A 213 -3.25 -9.78 8.90
C PHE A 213 -4.62 -10.38 8.54
N GLU A 214 -5.58 -10.41 9.46
CA GLU A 214 -6.99 -10.68 9.16
C GLU A 214 -7.65 -9.48 8.47
N GLU A 215 -7.36 -8.27 8.92
CA GLU A 215 -7.89 -7.03 8.33
C GLU A 215 -7.22 -6.68 7.00
N PHE A 216 -5.89 -6.82 6.94
CA PHE A 216 -5.07 -6.46 5.78
C PHE A 216 -4.24 -7.67 5.32
N PRO A 217 -4.90 -8.67 4.71
CA PRO A 217 -4.23 -9.92 4.35
C PRO A 217 -3.18 -9.70 3.27
N VAL A 218 -2.06 -10.40 3.39
CA VAL A 218 -1.00 -10.45 2.39
C VAL A 218 -0.75 -11.88 1.95
N SER A 219 -0.29 -12.05 0.71
CA SER A 219 0.07 -13.35 0.17
C SER A 219 1.26 -13.95 0.91
N GLU A 220 1.39 -15.28 0.85
CA GLU A 220 2.55 -16.02 1.37
C GLU A 220 3.86 -15.42 0.86
N LYS A 221 3.91 -15.03 -0.42
CA LYS A 221 5.09 -14.40 -1.01
C LYS A 221 5.46 -13.07 -0.37
N CYS A 222 4.48 -12.24 -0.03
CA CYS A 222 4.72 -10.97 0.66
C CYS A 222 5.28 -11.22 2.06
N LEU A 223 4.73 -12.21 2.77
CA LEU A 223 5.21 -12.60 4.09
C LEU A 223 6.64 -13.18 4.02
N ASP A 224 6.90 -14.09 3.08
CA ASP A 224 8.23 -14.66 2.83
C ASP A 224 9.26 -13.59 2.51
N PHE A 225 8.89 -12.59 1.72
CA PHE A 225 9.74 -11.46 1.41
C PHE A 225 10.07 -10.63 2.66
N ALA A 226 9.07 -10.29 3.47
CA ALA A 226 9.28 -9.58 4.73
C ALA A 226 10.18 -10.38 5.70
N LEU A 227 9.97 -11.69 5.83
CA LEU A 227 10.81 -12.58 6.63
C LEU A 227 12.23 -12.73 6.05
N ALA A 228 12.41 -12.66 4.74
CA ALA A 228 13.72 -12.66 4.12
C ALA A 228 14.47 -11.34 4.39
N LEU A 229 13.78 -10.20 4.34
CA LEU A 229 14.35 -8.90 4.68
C LEU A 229 14.75 -8.82 6.15
N SER A 230 13.93 -9.39 7.04
CA SER A 230 14.13 -9.34 8.49
C SER A 230 15.43 -10.04 8.93
N LYS A 231 15.96 -10.97 8.14
CA LYS A 231 17.28 -11.61 8.36
C LYS A 231 18.47 -10.65 8.31
N ASN A 232 18.29 -9.45 7.79
CA ASN A 232 19.32 -8.41 7.83
C ASN A 232 19.40 -7.70 9.19
N ILE A 233 18.45 -7.95 10.10
CA ILE A 233 18.46 -7.41 11.45
C ILE A 233 19.14 -8.44 12.38
N PRO A 234 20.28 -8.09 13.03
CA PRO A 234 21.02 -9.03 13.86
C PRO A 234 20.20 -9.56 15.05
N ASP A 235 20.27 -10.87 15.28
CA ASP A 235 19.63 -11.57 16.40
C ASP A 235 18.11 -11.29 16.55
N LEU A 236 17.44 -11.00 15.42
CA LEU A 236 16.01 -10.75 15.39
C LEU A 236 15.23 -12.01 15.75
N LYS A 237 14.38 -11.87 16.77
CA LYS A 237 13.40 -12.89 17.19
C LYS A 237 12.06 -12.63 16.55
N ILE A 238 11.27 -13.66 16.31
CA ILE A 238 9.91 -13.54 15.79
C ILE A 238 8.92 -13.87 16.90
N PHE A 239 7.89 -13.03 17.01
CA PHE A 239 6.76 -13.26 17.90
C PHE A 239 5.46 -13.04 17.13
N VAL A 240 4.70 -14.12 16.95
CA VAL A 240 3.34 -14.12 16.43
C VAL A 240 2.37 -14.05 17.61
N GLY A 241 1.57 -12.99 17.63
CA GLY A 241 0.62 -12.70 18.69
C GLY A 241 0.31 -11.21 18.73
N GLU A 242 -0.74 -10.83 19.44
CA GLU A 242 -1.09 -9.43 19.65
C GLU A 242 -0.05 -8.72 20.51
N PHE A 243 0.11 -7.40 20.34
CA PHE A 243 1.01 -6.60 21.18
C PHE A 243 0.71 -6.76 22.68
N SER A 244 -0.56 -6.91 23.06
CA SER A 244 -0.98 -7.15 24.45
C SER A 244 -0.33 -8.40 25.04
N ALA A 245 -0.22 -9.49 24.29
CA ALA A 245 0.43 -10.72 24.73
C ALA A 245 1.96 -10.56 24.86
N LEU A 246 2.58 -9.77 23.97
CA LEU A 246 4.00 -9.41 24.10
C LEU A 246 4.25 -8.59 25.38
N ASN A 247 3.33 -7.68 25.70
CA ASN A 247 3.39 -6.79 26.87
C ASN A 247 3.14 -7.52 28.21
N GLU A 248 2.61 -8.74 28.19
CA GLU A 248 2.58 -9.62 29.37
C GLU A 248 3.96 -10.21 29.70
N ILE A 249 4.85 -10.26 28.70
CA ILE A 249 6.21 -10.82 28.84
C ILE A 249 7.22 -9.70 29.11
N ILE A 250 7.09 -8.56 28.44
CA ILE A 250 8.04 -7.44 28.50
C ILE A 250 7.34 -6.23 29.13
N SER A 251 7.97 -5.62 30.13
CA SER A 251 7.48 -4.37 30.71
C SER A 251 7.43 -3.26 29.65
N THR A 252 6.38 -2.43 29.65
CA THR A 252 6.26 -1.26 28.75
C THR A 252 7.46 -0.31 28.83
N ASP A 253 8.08 -0.18 30.01
CA ASP A 253 9.26 0.67 30.22
C ASP A 253 10.50 0.18 29.45
N ASN A 254 10.50 -1.11 29.07
CA ASN A 254 11.56 -1.73 28.30
C ASN A 254 11.29 -1.75 26.79
N ILE A 255 10.07 -1.40 26.35
CA ILE A 255 9.68 -1.45 24.95
C ILE A 255 10.01 -0.13 24.26
N CYS A 256 10.65 -0.22 23.10
CA CYS A 256 10.77 0.87 22.15
C CYS A 256 10.25 0.41 20.78
N TYR A 257 9.55 1.29 20.09
CA TYR A 257 8.95 1.02 18.77
C TYR A 257 8.94 2.30 17.95
N LYS A 258 9.02 2.17 16.62
CA LYS A 258 8.86 3.33 15.75
C LYS A 258 7.41 3.61 15.44
N GLU A 259 7.14 4.89 15.26
CA GLU A 259 5.84 5.44 14.93
C GLU A 259 5.28 4.93 13.59
N HIS A 260 4.10 4.32 13.65
CA HIS A 260 3.31 3.99 12.46
C HIS A 260 1.80 4.04 12.76
N PRO A 261 0.93 4.41 11.81
CA PRO A 261 -0.52 4.40 12.05
C PRO A 261 -1.08 3.05 12.52
N THR A 262 -0.47 1.93 12.09
CA THR A 262 -0.91 0.57 12.45
C THR A 262 -0.51 0.11 13.85
N ASN A 263 0.26 0.90 14.60
CA ASN A 263 0.73 0.53 15.94
C ASN A 263 0.34 1.56 17.01
N SER A 264 -0.79 2.23 16.80
CA SER A 264 -1.32 3.23 17.73
C SER A 264 -1.70 2.65 19.10
N HIS A 265 -1.96 1.34 19.18
CA HIS A 265 -2.24 0.60 20.41
C HIS A 265 -0.99 0.16 21.18
N TYR A 266 0.21 0.35 20.63
CA TYR A 266 1.45 -0.03 21.33
C TYR A 266 1.71 0.91 22.51
N ALA A 267 2.39 0.39 23.53
CA ALA A 267 2.79 1.14 24.72
C ALA A 267 4.30 0.98 24.95
N GLY A 268 4.97 2.10 25.25
CA GLY A 268 6.42 2.14 25.47
C GLY A 268 7.04 3.44 24.95
N THR A 269 8.35 3.43 24.72
CA THR A 269 9.08 4.55 24.12
C THR A 269 8.85 4.59 22.61
N ARG A 270 8.05 5.54 22.14
CA ARG A 270 7.78 5.75 20.71
C ARG A 270 8.85 6.65 20.08
N GLU A 271 9.49 6.16 19.02
CA GLU A 271 10.44 6.92 18.20
C GLU A 271 9.86 7.29 16.85
N ASN A 272 10.36 8.36 16.23
CA ASN A 272 9.94 8.74 14.88
C ASN A 272 10.51 7.76 13.85
N ARG A 273 9.69 7.39 12.85
CA ARG A 273 10.19 6.68 11.66
C ARG A 273 10.99 7.63 10.76
N THR A 274 11.88 7.07 9.95
CA THR A 274 12.62 7.82 8.93
C THR A 274 11.66 8.33 7.85
N SER A 275 11.72 9.63 7.57
CA SER A 275 10.93 10.34 6.57
C SER A 275 11.84 11.25 5.74
N LEU A 276 11.42 11.61 4.53
CA LEU A 276 12.10 12.60 3.68
C LEU A 276 12.05 14.00 4.29
N SER A 277 11.09 14.26 5.17
CA SER A 277 10.86 15.55 5.83
C SER A 277 10.15 15.36 7.17
N ASN A 278 10.39 16.29 8.09
CA ASN A 278 9.69 16.39 9.38
C ASN A 278 8.42 17.24 9.30
N LEU A 279 7.94 17.57 8.10
CA LEU A 279 6.70 18.30 7.91
C LEU A 279 5.50 17.49 8.42
N GLU A 280 4.72 18.12 9.28
CA GLU A 280 3.47 17.58 9.81
C GLU A 280 2.27 18.48 9.46
N GLY A 281 1.07 17.92 9.59
CA GLY A 281 -0.19 18.63 9.42
C GLY A 281 -0.88 18.37 8.08
N ASN A 282 -1.99 19.08 7.87
CA ASN A 282 -2.85 18.85 6.72
C ASN A 282 -2.40 19.64 5.48
N PHE A 283 -2.20 18.94 4.36
CA PHE A 283 -1.88 19.53 3.06
C PHE A 283 -3.02 19.25 2.07
N PRO A 284 -3.57 20.28 1.40
CA PRO A 284 -4.73 20.10 0.54
C PRO A 284 -4.43 19.35 -0.77
N SER A 285 -3.15 19.27 -1.16
CA SER A 285 -2.69 18.51 -2.33
C SER A 285 -1.21 18.15 -2.21
N PHE A 286 -0.81 17.14 -2.97
CA PHE A 286 0.60 16.75 -3.12
C PHE A 286 1.50 17.91 -3.55
N PHE A 287 1.09 18.73 -4.53
CA PHE A 287 1.94 19.82 -5.00
C PHE A 287 2.19 20.90 -3.94
N ASN A 288 1.24 21.10 -3.01
CA ASN A 288 1.43 22.00 -1.87
C ASN A 288 2.42 21.40 -0.84
N TYR A 289 2.37 20.08 -0.63
CA TYR A 289 3.34 19.35 0.18
C TYR A 289 4.75 19.38 -0.46
N TRP A 290 4.84 19.00 -1.74
CA TRP A 290 6.08 18.97 -2.52
C TRP A 290 6.79 20.31 -2.56
N LYS A 291 6.07 21.42 -2.70
CA LYS A 291 6.66 22.76 -2.68
C LYS A 291 7.41 23.05 -1.38
N LYS A 292 6.92 22.53 -0.24
CA LYS A 292 7.55 22.70 1.08
C LYS A 292 8.75 21.76 1.23
N ILE A 293 8.60 20.47 0.91
CA ILE A 293 9.71 19.51 0.92
C ILE A 293 10.86 19.98 0.03
N LYS A 294 10.57 20.40 -1.20
CA LYS A 294 11.59 20.84 -2.14
C LYS A 294 12.42 22.00 -1.57
N LYS A 295 11.76 22.94 -0.87
CA LYS A 295 12.45 24.07 -0.22
C LYS A 295 13.31 23.62 0.96
N GLU A 296 12.81 22.70 1.79
CA GLU A 296 13.55 22.13 2.93
C GLU A 296 14.81 21.40 2.45
N LEU A 297 14.67 20.49 1.48
CA LEU A 297 15.79 19.75 0.90
C LEU A 297 16.82 20.69 0.26
N GLN A 298 16.38 21.72 -0.48
CA GLN A 298 17.29 22.72 -1.07
C GLN A 298 18.12 23.43 0.01
N ASN A 299 17.50 23.84 1.12
CA ASN A 299 18.22 24.49 2.21
C ASN A 299 19.24 23.56 2.89
N GLU A 300 18.91 22.27 3.06
CA GLU A 300 19.84 21.28 3.64
C GLU A 300 21.06 21.03 2.75
N PHE A 301 20.89 21.06 1.43
CA PHE A 301 22.00 20.95 0.48
C PHE A 301 22.87 22.21 0.42
N GLU A 302 22.29 23.40 0.64
CA GLU A 302 23.05 24.66 0.66
C GLU A 302 23.82 24.88 1.96
N THR A 303 23.48 24.15 3.03
CA THR A 303 24.08 24.27 4.37
C THR A 303 25.11 23.17 4.69
N LYS A 304 25.31 22.19 3.81
CA LYS A 304 26.31 21.12 3.90
C LYS A 304 27.43 21.32 2.88
#